data_AF-A0A520CMM1-F1
#
_entry.id   AF-A0A520CMM1-F1
#
_cell.length_a   1.000
_cell.length_b   1.000
_cell.length_c   1.000
_cell.angle_alpha   90.00
_cell.angle_beta   90.00
_cell.angle_gamma   90.00
#
_symmetry.space_group_name_H-M   'P 1'
#
loop_
_entity.id
_entity.type
_entity.pdbx_description
1 polymer ?
#
loop_
_entity_poly.entity_id
_entity_poly.type
_entity_poly.pdbx_seq_one_letter_code
_entity_poly.pdbx_strand_id
1 'polypeptide(L)'
;MQFTNNGIYLFVLLLLSTSGFAQDKVSTENFPAIALTNKIDFVDSKFSQPRFSCGFLIKYETDTFAVTAKHLLKIIKTDEMKKLTLENYIKSWMLYPLDK
;
A
#
# COMPACT_ATOMS: atom_id res chain seq x y z
N MET A 1 -18.50 -48.36 -21.99
CA MET A 1 -19.07 -47.59 -20.87
C MET A 1 -20.07 -46.61 -21.47
N GLN A 2 -21.36 -46.95 -21.44
CA GLN A 2 -22.41 -46.14 -22.06
C GLN A 2 -22.88 -45.08 -21.05
N PHE A 3 -22.56 -43.82 -21.30
CA PHE A 3 -23.11 -42.71 -20.52
C PHE A 3 -24.60 -42.61 -20.83
N THR A 4 -25.45 -42.70 -19.82
CA THR A 4 -26.89 -42.49 -19.96
C THR A 4 -27.17 -41.04 -20.39
N ASN A 5 -28.24 -40.82 -21.16
CA ASN A 5 -28.58 -39.50 -21.73
C ASN A 5 -28.58 -38.37 -20.67
N ASN A 6 -29.02 -38.67 -19.45
CA ASN A 6 -29.04 -37.73 -18.33
C ASN A 6 -27.65 -37.35 -17.80
N GLY A 7 -26.67 -38.26 -17.87
CA GLY A 7 -25.29 -37.99 -17.47
C GLY A 7 -24.59 -36.99 -18.40
N ILE A 8 -24.95 -36.99 -19.68
CA ILE A 8 -24.42 -36.06 -20.68
C ILE A 8 -24.91 -34.64 -20.39
N TYR A 9 -26.19 -34.44 -20.08
CA TYR A 9 -26.72 -33.11 -19.73
C TYR A 9 -26.08 -32.54 -18.46
N LEU A 10 -25.86 -33.38 -17.44
CA LEU A 10 -25.19 -32.95 -16.22
C LEU A 10 -23.75 -32.49 -16.51
N PHE A 11 -23.04 -33.23 -17.37
CA PHE A 11 -21.67 -32.91 -17.78
C PHE A 11 -21.59 -31.59 -18.57
N VAL A 12 -22.56 -31.34 -19.46
CA VAL A 12 -22.67 -30.09 -20.22
C VAL A 12 -22.98 -28.89 -19.30
N LEU A 13 -23.89 -29.05 -18.34
CA LEU A 13 -24.19 -28.03 -17.34
C LEU A 13 -22.99 -27.67 -16.46
N LEU A 14 -22.17 -28.66 -16.11
CA LEU A 14 -20.95 -28.46 -15.32
C LEU A 14 -19.84 -27.75 -16.12
N LEU A 15 -19.76 -27.99 -17.43
CA LEU A 15 -18.81 -27.28 -18.30
C LEU A 15 -19.19 -25.79 -18.43
N LEU A 16 -20.49 -25.49 -18.59
CA LEU A 16 -21.00 -24.12 -18.74
C LEU A 16 -20.80 -23.25 -17.49
N SER A 17 -20.81 -23.83 -16.29
CA SER A 17 -20.59 -23.07 -15.05
C SER A 17 -19.13 -22.69 -14.79
N THR A 18 -18.18 -23.34 -15.47
CA THR A 18 -16.74 -23.03 -15.34
C THR A 18 -16.25 -21.94 -16.29
N SER A 19 -17.00 -21.65 -17.36
CA SER A 19 -16.72 -20.57 -18.32
C SER A 19 -17.32 -19.23 -17.86
N GLY A 20 -16.92 -18.76 -16.68
CA GLY A 20 -17.28 -17.44 -16.17
C GLY A 20 -16.39 -16.35 -16.75
N PHE A 21 -16.88 -15.57 -17.71
CA PHE A 21 -16.19 -14.36 -18.25
C PHE A 21 -16.20 -13.16 -17.28
N ALA A 22 -16.37 -13.39 -15.98
CA ALA A 22 -16.49 -12.36 -14.95
C ALA A 22 -15.14 -11.93 -14.34
N GLN A 23 -14.01 -12.35 -14.93
CA GLN A 23 -12.71 -11.91 -14.45
C GLN A 23 -12.48 -10.45 -14.86
N ASP A 24 -12.47 -9.56 -13.88
CA ASP A 24 -12.11 -8.16 -14.09
C ASP A 24 -10.74 -8.07 -14.76
N LYS A 25 -10.63 -7.16 -15.74
CA LYS A 25 -9.37 -6.92 -16.46
C LYS A 25 -8.30 -6.51 -15.45
N VAL A 26 -7.29 -7.36 -15.26
CA VAL A 26 -6.12 -7.01 -14.46
C VAL A 26 -5.42 -5.85 -15.15
N SER A 27 -5.18 -4.77 -14.41
CA SER A 27 -4.49 -3.60 -14.94
C SER A 27 -3.11 -3.99 -15.49
N THR A 28 -2.85 -3.64 -16.75
CA THR A 28 -1.55 -3.80 -17.40
C THR A 28 -0.63 -2.59 -17.21
N GLU A 29 -1.11 -1.57 -16.49
CA GLU A 29 -0.36 -0.34 -16.24
C GLU A 29 0.85 -0.64 -15.35
N ASN A 30 2.05 -0.48 -15.92
CA ASN A 30 3.29 -0.53 -15.18
C ASN A 30 3.64 0.88 -14.71
N PHE A 31 3.36 1.16 -13.44
CA PHE A 31 3.79 2.41 -12.83
C PHE A 31 5.28 2.33 -12.48
N PRO A 32 6.05 3.40 -12.71
CA PRO A 32 7.41 3.47 -12.17
C PRO A 32 7.36 3.30 -10.65
N ALA A 33 8.44 2.77 -10.07
CA ALA A 33 8.59 2.67 -8.62
C ALA A 33 8.64 4.08 -8.01
N ILE A 34 7.46 4.63 -7.69
CA ILE A 34 7.28 5.93 -7.03
C ILE A 34 7.26 5.80 -5.51
N ALA A 35 7.37 4.58 -5.00
CA ALA A 35 7.43 4.31 -3.57
C ALA A 35 8.77 4.80 -3.00
N LEU A 36 8.68 5.64 -1.98
CA LEU A 36 9.78 6.14 -1.18
C LEU A 36 9.64 5.60 0.24
N THR A 37 10.74 5.59 0.98
CA THR A 37 10.78 5.23 2.41
C THR A 37 10.78 6.50 3.24
N ASN A 38 10.03 6.57 4.34
CA ASN A 38 10.20 7.68 5.28
C ASN A 38 11.37 7.41 6.22
N LYS A 39 12.07 8.49 6.57
CA LYS A 39 12.98 8.55 7.69
C LYS A 39 12.60 9.76 8.53
N ILE A 40 12.41 9.53 9.82
CA ILE A 40 12.10 10.57 10.80
C ILE A 40 13.14 10.49 11.91
N ASP A 41 13.89 11.57 12.06
CA ASP A 41 14.82 11.75 13.17
C ASP A 41 14.12 12.62 14.22
N PHE A 42 13.99 12.09 15.43
CA PHE A 42 13.40 12.79 16.58
C PHE A 42 14.48 13.50 17.39
N VAL A 43 14.09 14.51 18.16
CA VAL A 43 14.97 15.18 19.13
C VAL A 43 15.49 14.17 20.15
N ASP A 44 14.63 13.27 20.62
CA ASP A 44 15.02 12.09 21.39
C ASP A 44 15.27 10.92 20.43
N SER A 45 16.54 10.53 20.31
CA SER A 45 16.99 9.50 19.38
C SER A 45 16.35 8.13 19.64
N LYS A 46 15.82 7.87 20.85
CA LYS A 46 15.16 6.59 21.17
C LYS A 46 13.90 6.33 20.33
N PHE A 47 13.30 7.39 19.80
CA PHE A 47 12.13 7.31 18.93
C PHE A 47 12.49 7.38 17.43
N SER A 48 13.76 7.62 17.10
CA SER A 48 14.21 7.71 15.71
C SER A 48 14.20 6.34 15.04
N GLN A 49 13.69 6.30 13.81
CA GLN A 49 13.59 5.08 13.03
C GLN A 49 14.23 5.28 11.65
N PRO A 50 15.29 4.51 11.31
CA PRO A 50 16.04 4.72 10.06
C PRO A 50 15.23 4.36 8.81
N ARG A 51 14.32 3.39 8.93
CA ARG A 51 13.39 2.96 7.88
C ARG A 51 12.00 2.87 8.48
N PHE A 52 11.15 3.79 8.09
CA PHE A 52 9.79 3.86 8.60
C PHE A 52 8.83 4.05 7.44
N SER A 53 7.98 3.06 7.18
CA SER A 53 6.85 3.22 6.25
C SER A 53 7.21 3.53 4.78
N CYS A 54 6.25 3.28 3.89
CA CYS A 54 6.29 3.79 2.53
C CYS A 54 5.55 5.13 2.43
N GLY A 55 6.05 6.02 1.59
CA GLY A 55 5.38 7.24 1.17
C GLY A 55 5.61 7.49 -0.31
N PHE A 56 4.97 8.52 -0.85
CA PHE A 56 5.17 8.94 -2.22
C PHE A 56 4.96 10.45 -2.33
N LEU A 57 5.53 11.05 -3.38
CA LEU A 57 5.35 12.45 -3.68
C LEU A 57 4.26 12.60 -4.74
N ILE A 58 3.28 13.45 -4.48
CA ILE A 58 2.28 13.86 -5.47
C ILE A 58 2.60 15.29 -5.88
N LYS A 59 2.76 15.53 -7.17
CA LYS A 59 2.80 16.88 -7.71
C LYS A 59 1.39 17.32 -8.09
N TYR A 60 0.94 18.46 -7.58
CA TYR A 60 -0.32 19.07 -7.96
C TYR A 60 -0.07 20.55 -8.22
N GLU A 61 -0.35 20.98 -9.46
CA GLU A 61 -0.01 22.32 -9.95
C GLU A 61 1.50 22.62 -9.76
N THR A 62 1.82 23.66 -8.99
CA THR A 62 3.18 24.08 -8.66
C THR A 62 3.72 23.42 -7.40
N ASP A 63 2.89 22.70 -6.65
CA ASP A 63 3.23 22.19 -5.33
C ASP A 63 3.54 20.68 -5.37
N THR A 64 4.32 20.25 -4.38
CA THR A 64 4.66 18.85 -4.17
C THR A 64 4.27 18.44 -2.75
N PHE A 65 3.41 17.43 -2.66
CA PHE A 65 2.87 16.91 -1.42
C PHE A 65 3.50 15.57 -1.09
N ALA A 66 3.98 15.43 0.14
CA ALA A 66 4.39 14.15 0.70
C ALA A 66 3.17 13.42 1.26
N VAL A 67 2.88 12.24 0.74
CA VAL A 67 1.76 11.40 1.19
C VAL A 67 2.29 10.16 1.87
N THR A 68 1.77 9.90 3.07
CA THR A 68 2.11 8.73 3.90
C THR A 68 0.83 8.21 4.58
N ALA A 69 0.82 6.94 4.97
CA ALA A 69 -0.38 6.35 5.56
C ALA A 69 -0.58 6.78 7.03
N LYS A 70 -1.80 7.20 7.37
CA LYS A 70 -2.17 7.70 8.72
C LYS A 70 -1.86 6.70 9.84
N HIS A 71 -2.13 5.42 9.63
CA HIS A 71 -1.95 4.39 10.66
C HIS A 71 -0.48 4.22 11.06
N LEU A 72 0.44 4.55 10.16
CA LEU A 72 1.86 4.48 10.41
C LEU A 72 2.24 5.59 11.37
N LEU A 73 1.75 6.81 11.17
CA LEU A 73 1.98 7.94 12.10
C LEU A 73 1.53 7.68 13.55
N LYS A 74 0.70 6.66 13.81
CA LYS A 74 0.34 6.26 15.17
C LYS A 74 1.48 5.56 15.92
N ILE A 75 2.41 4.91 15.19
CA ILE A 75 3.55 4.16 15.74
C ILE A 75 4.64 5.11 16.26
N ILE A 76 4.75 6.30 15.70
CA ILE A 76 5.78 7.30 16.07
C ILE A 76 5.36 8.20 17.25
N LYS A 77 4.20 7.95 17.83
CA LYS A 77 3.65 8.72 18.93
C LYS A 77 4.35 8.30 20.23
N THR A 78 4.91 9.25 20.97
CA THR A 78 5.47 8.98 22.30
C THR A 78 4.36 8.76 23.33
N ASP A 79 4.67 8.09 24.44
CA ASP A 79 3.68 7.78 25.50
C ASP A 79 3.05 9.04 26.11
N GLU A 80 3.77 10.16 26.10
CA GLU A 80 3.34 11.44 26.65
C GLU A 80 2.43 12.25 25.70
N MET A 81 2.43 11.94 24.40
CA MET A 81 1.63 12.67 23.43
C MET A 81 0.15 12.34 23.59
N LYS A 82 -0.72 13.34 23.80
CA LYS A 82 -2.19 13.15 23.74
C LYS A 82 -2.73 13.20 22.31
N LYS A 83 -2.12 14.02 21.45
CA LYS A 83 -2.39 14.12 20.01
C LYS A 83 -1.09 13.91 19.24
N LEU A 84 -1.16 13.56 17.96
CA LEU A 84 0.02 13.48 17.11
C LEU A 84 0.44 14.91 16.76
N THR A 85 1.54 15.38 17.34
CA THR A 85 2.09 16.71 17.08
C THR A 85 3.57 16.55 16.77
N LEU A 86 4.00 17.04 15.61
CA LEU A 86 5.36 16.80 15.08
C LEU A 86 6.31 17.99 15.30
N GLU A 87 5.77 19.18 15.60
CA GLU A 87 6.47 20.48 15.55
C GLU A 87 7.80 20.51 16.31
N ASN A 88 7.78 20.23 17.62
CA ASN A 88 8.97 20.38 18.47
C ASN A 88 9.69 19.05 18.76
N TYR A 89 9.21 17.95 18.18
CA TYR A 89 9.71 16.61 18.47
C TYR A 89 10.53 16.03 17.33
N ILE A 90 10.36 16.53 16.11
CA ILE A 90 11.09 16.08 14.92
C ILE A 90 12.27 17.02 14.65
N LYS A 91 13.45 16.45 14.51
CA LYS A 91 14.66 17.12 14.03
C LYS A 91 14.67 17.20 12.50
N SER A 92 14.32 16.10 11.84
CA SER A 92 14.23 16.02 10.38
C SER A 92 13.25 14.94 9.93
N TRP A 93 12.54 15.21 8.84
CA TRP A 93 11.72 14.23 8.13
C TRP A 93 12.08 14.28 6.64
N MET A 94 12.46 13.13 6.10
CA MET A 94 12.75 12.97 4.68
C MET A 94 12.08 11.72 4.09
N LEU A 95 11.81 11.79 2.78
CA LEU A 95 11.45 10.65 1.94
C LEU A 95 12.64 10.34 1.02
N TYR A 96 13.02 9.06 0.92
CA TYR A 96 14.15 8.64 0.10
C TYR A 96 13.86 7.32 -0.65
N PRO A 97 14.45 7.09 -1.83
CA PRO A 97 14.35 5.80 -2.51
C PRO A 97 15.01 4.70 -1.68
N LEU A 98 14.38 3.53 -1.56
CA LEU A 98 14.90 2.43 -0.73
C LEU A 98 16.24 1.87 -1.23
N ASP A 99 16.46 1.98 -2.54
CA ASP A 99 17.59 1.36 -3.26
C ASP A 99 18.79 2.31 -3.47
N LYS A 100 18.76 3.48 -2.84
CA LYS A 100 19.88 4.45 -2.82
C LYS A 100 20.43 4.57 -1.40
#